data_AF-A0A7Y4WFV3-F1
#
_entry.id   AF-A0A7Y4WFV3-F1
#
_cell.length_a   1.000
_cell.length_b   1.000
_cell.length_c   1.000
_cell.angle_alpha   90.00
_cell.angle_beta   90.00
_cell.angle_gamma   90.00
#
_symmetry.space_group_name_H-M   'P 1'
#
loop_
_entity.id
_entity.type
_entity.pdbx_description
1 polymer ?
#
loop_
_entity_poly.entity_id
_entity_poly.type
_entity_poly.pdbx_seq_one_letter_code
_entity_poly.pdbx_strand_id
1 'polypeptide(L)' 'MKTQLQYVCPRCDHLLVPVHAVEGVKRRVIALTCPEPYCDHVQCLPREIAAEFEAQEETRFLRLAN' A
#
# COMPACT_ATOMS: atom_id res chain seq x y z
N MET A 1 14.21 8.87 11.84
CA MET A 1 13.65 8.46 10.54
C MET A 1 13.61 6.94 10.53
N LYS A 2 12.46 6.34 10.87
CA LYS A 2 12.34 4.88 10.90
C LYS A 2 12.35 4.36 9.46
N THR A 3 13.18 3.36 9.25
CA THR A 3 13.53 2.67 8.03
C THR A 3 12.32 2.46 7.12
N GLN A 4 12.33 3.05 5.93
CA GLN A 4 11.61 2.49 4.78
C GLN A 4 12.15 1.08 4.58
N LEU A 5 11.53 0.08 5.20
CA LEU A 5 11.56 -1.27 4.65
C LEU A 5 10.98 -1.10 3.25
N GLN A 6 11.84 -1.14 2.23
CA GLN A 6 11.39 -1.04 0.85
C GLN A 6 10.51 -2.27 0.62
N TYR A 7 9.19 -2.07 0.60
CA TYR A 7 8.23 -3.11 0.30
C TYR A 7 8.43 -3.49 -1.17
N VAL A 8 9.29 -4.47 -1.40
CA VAL A 8 9.73 -4.93 -2.70
C VAL A 8 9.32 -6.39 -2.84
N CYS A 9 8.81 -6.74 -4.01
CA CYS A 9 8.49 -8.13 -4.33
C CYS A 9 9.78 -8.96 -4.36
N PRO A 10 9.86 -10.08 -3.60
CA PRO A 10 11.06 -10.92 -3.57
C PRO A 10 11.28 -11.75 -4.86
N ARG A 11 10.35 -11.67 -5.82
CA ARG A 11 10.40 -12.44 -7.08
C ARG A 11 10.69 -11.58 -8.30
N CYS A 12 10.17 -10.35 -8.30
CA CYS A 12 10.22 -9.47 -9.47
C CYS A 12 10.97 -8.16 -9.19
N ASP A 13 11.42 -7.94 -7.95
CA ASP A 13 12.10 -6.72 -7.49
C ASP A 13 11.32 -5.40 -7.73
N HIS A 14 10.02 -5.50 -8.05
CA HIS A 14 9.13 -4.35 -8.15
C HIS A 14 8.68 -3.87 -6.77
N LEU A 15 8.51 -2.55 -6.64
CA LEU A 15 7.84 -1.96 -5.48
C LEU A 15 6.41 -2.50 -5.38
N LEU A 16 6.05 -2.95 -4.19
CA LEU A 16 4.71 -3.41 -3.91
C LEU A 16 3.75 -2.22 -3.82
N VAL A 17 2.56 -2.41 -4.36
CA VAL A 17 1.49 -1.40 -4.39
C VAL A 17 0.37 -1.79 -3.42
N PRO A 18 -0.32 -0.82 -2.78
CA PRO A 18 -1.37 -1.11 -1.83
C PRO A 18 -2.59 -1.76 -2.48
N VAL A 19 -3.15 -2.75 -1.79
CA VAL A 19 -4.43 -3.37 -2.12
C VAL A 19 -5.49 -2.80 -1.19
N HIS A 20 -6.52 -2.21 -1.78
CA HIS A 20 -7.61 -1.60 -1.03
C HIS A 20 -8.82 -2.52 -0.94
N ALA A 21 -9.40 -2.59 0.25
CA ALA A 21 -10.76 -3.07 0.47
C ALA A 21 -11.67 -1.89 0.83
N VAL A 22 -12.96 -2.00 0.48
CA VAL A 22 -13.97 -1.03 0.90
C VAL A 22 -14.62 -1.58 2.17
N GLU A 23 -14.42 -0.86 3.28
CA GLU A 23 -15.06 -1.16 4.57
C GLU A 23 -16.00 0.00 4.93
N GLY A 24 -17.31 -0.23 4.78
CA GLY A 24 -18.31 0.82 4.92
C GLY A 24 -18.11 1.91 3.86
N VAL A 25 -17.85 3.14 4.30
CA VAL A 25 -17.62 4.31 3.43
C VAL A 25 -16.14 4.65 3.23
N LYS A 26 -15.22 3.86 3.80
CA LYS A 26 -13.77 4.12 3.73
C LYS A 26 -13.07 3.05 2.92
N ARG A 27 -12.10 3.48 2.12
CA ARG A 27 -11.10 2.59 1.53
C ARG A 27 -10.03 2.32 2.57
N ARG A 28 -9.68 1.05 2.76
CA ARG A 28 -8.62 0.63 3.68
C ARG A 28 -7.60 -0.21 2.96
N VAL A 29 -6.34 -0.07 3.34
CA VAL A 29 -5.27 -0.91 2.81
C VAL A 29 -5.25 -2.21 3.62
N ILE A 30 -5.33 -3.35 2.94
CA ILE A 30 -5.37 -4.68 3.60
C ILE A 30 -4.12 -5.52 3.33
N ALA A 31 -3.41 -5.22 2.24
CA ALA A 31 -2.20 -5.90 1.83
C ALA A 31 -1.42 -5.01 0.86
N LEU A 32 -0.23 -5.47 0.48
CA LEU A 32 0.50 -4.97 -0.69
C LEU A 32 0.60 -6.09 -1.72
N THR A 33 0.61 -5.75 -3.01
CA THR A 33 0.73 -6.71 -4.10
C THR A 33 1.80 -6.30 -5.10
N CYS A 34 2.37 -7.26 -5.80
CA CYS A 34 3.26 -6.98 -6.93
C CYS A 34 2.42 -6.43 -8.11
N PRO A 35 2.85 -5.34 -8.78
CA PRO A 35 2.14 -4.81 -9.93
C PRO A 35 2.34 -5.64 -11.21
N GLU A 36 3.29 -6.59 -11.22
CA GLU A 36 3.58 -7.43 -12.38
C GLU A 36 2.41 -8.39 -12.66
N PRO A 37 1.78 -8.37 -13.86
CA PRO A 37 0.55 -9.12 -14.14
C PRO A 37 0.64 -10.64 -13.92
N TYR A 38 1.83 -11.22 -14.05
CA TYR A 38 2.04 -12.65 -13.88
C TYR A 38 2.62 -13.03 -12.51
N CYS A 39 2.72 -12.08 -11.59
CA CYS A 39 3.17 -12.30 -10.23
C CYS A 39 1.98 -12.26 -9.26
N ASP A 40 1.75 -13.36 -8.55
CA ASP A 40 0.69 -13.48 -7.54
C ASP A 40 1.18 -13.10 -6.13
N HIS A 41 2.34 -12.44 -6.01
CA HIS A 41 2.89 -12.09 -4.73
C HIS A 41 2.03 -11.04 -4.03
N VAL A 42 1.55 -11.42 -2.84
CA VAL A 42 0.78 -10.57 -1.93
C VAL A 42 1.41 -10.64 -0.54
N GLN A 43 1.58 -9.49 0.08
CA GLN A 43 2.09 -9.35 1.44
C GLN A 43 1.00 -8.72 2.32
N CYS A 44 0.44 -9.51 3.23
CA CYS A 44 -0.46 -8.98 4.26
C CYS A 44 0.29 -8.06 5.21
N LEU A 45 -0.34 -6.96 5.61
CA LEU A 45 0.25 -5.99 6.53
C LEU A 45 -0.47 -6.01 7.88
N PRO A 46 0.24 -5.80 9.00
CA PRO A 46 -0.36 -5.37 10.26
C PRO A 46 -1.14 -4.06 10.07
N ARG A 47 -2.20 -3.88 10.86
CA ARG A 47 -3.10 -2.72 10.74
C ARG A 47 -2.37 -1.38 10.93
N GLU A 48 -1.40 -1.35 11.83
CA GLU A 48 -0.61 -0.17 12.17
C GLU A 48 0.18 0.30 10.95
N ILE A 49 0.78 -0.64 10.21
CA ILE A 49 1.54 -0.34 8.99
C ILE A 49 0.60 0.05 7.86
N ALA A 50 -0.52 -0.65 7.70
CA ALA A 50 -1.52 -0.31 6.69
C ALA A 50 -2.06 1.13 6.85
N ALA A 51 -2.21 1.61 8.09
CA ALA A 51 -2.65 2.98 8.37
C ALA A 51 -1.69 4.05 7.85
N GLU A 52 -0.40 3.75 7.77
CA GLU A 52 0.60 4.68 7.23
C GLU A 52 0.38 4.93 5.73
N PHE A 53 -0.02 3.90 4.97
CA PHE A 53 -0.35 4.03 3.55
C PHE A 53 -1.63 4.84 3.32
N GLU A 54 -2.64 4.64 4.15
CA GLU A 54 -3.91 5.39 4.11
C GLU A 54 -3.67 6.89 4.32
N ALA A 55 -2.85 7.26 5.32
CA ALA A 55 -2.53 8.66 5.64
C ALA A 55 -1.71 9.37 4.54
N GLN A 56 -0.83 8.64 3.85
CA GLN A 56 -0.06 9.18 2.73
C GLN A 56 -0.95 9.54 1.54
N GLU A 57 -1.98 8.75 1.24
CA GLU A 57 -2.92 9.05 0.16
C GLU A 57 -3.78 10.28 0.48
N GLU A 58 -4.34 10.38 1.69
CA GLU A 58 -5.12 11.56 2.10
C GLU A 58 -4.32 12.86 1.93
N THR A 59 -3.04 12.84 2.31
CA THR A 59 -2.14 13.99 2.15
C THR A 59 -1.89 14.33 0.67
N ARG A 60 -1.81 13.32 -0.21
CA ARG A 60 -1.61 13.52 -1.66
C ARG A 60 -2.84 14.13 -2.33
N PHE A 61 -4.05 13.68 -1.96
CA PHE A 61 -5.30 14.24 -2.49
C PHE A 61 -5.50 15.70 -2.03
N LEU A 62 -5.23 16.02 -0.77
CA LEU A 62 -5.35 17.40 -0.26
C LEU A 62 -4.41 18.40 -0.94
N ARG A 63 -3.25 17.94 -1.44
CA ARG A 63 -2.29 18.79 -2.18
C ARG A 63 -2.68 19.04 -3.63
N LEU A 64 -3.48 18.17 -4.24
CA LEU A 64 -3.96 18.33 -5.63
C LEU A 64 -5.26 19.13 -5.73
N ALA A 65 -5.94 19.36 -4.60
CA ALA A 65 -7.19 20.11 -4.51
C ALA A 65 -7.02 21.61 -4.18
N ASN A 66 -5.77 22.07 -4.02
CA ASN A 66 -5.39 23.49 -3.86
C ASN A 66 -4.58 23.93 -5.08
#